data_AF-A0A7V4UP55-F1
#
_entry.id   AF-A0A7V4UP55-F1
#
_cell.length_a   1.000
_cell.length_b   1.000
_cell.length_c   1.000
_cell.angle_alpha   90.00
_cell.angle_beta   90.00
_cell.angle_gamma   90.00
#
_symmetry.space_group_name_H-M   'P 1'
#
loop_
_entity.id
_entity.type
_entity.pdbx_description
1 polymer ?
#
loop_
_entity_poly.entity_id
_entity_poly.type
_entity_poly.pdbx_seq_one_letter_code
_entity_poly.pdbx_strand_id
1 'polypeptide(L)'
;MDAIYYCPHHPTEGNEPYRIACECRKPGAGMALRAAAELDLDIPRSYIVGDQATDMAMASRVGAQGILLSGSTQSRPEGAPAGVKIFKDLWEAAQWVVRDQGKKLK
;
A
#
# COMPACT_ATOMS: atom_id res chain seq x y z
N MET A 1 2.34 1.68 -16.23
CA MET A 1 2.62 0.64 -15.22
C MET A 1 4.00 0.10 -15.54
N ASP A 2 4.90 0.14 -14.56
CA ASP A 2 6.31 -0.21 -14.75
C ASP A 2 6.60 -1.68 -14.35
N ALA A 3 5.90 -2.19 -13.33
CA ALA A 3 6.00 -3.59 -12.90
C ALA A 3 4.73 -4.06 -12.14
N ILE A 4 4.61 -5.38 -11.98
CA ILE A 4 3.56 -6.04 -11.19
C ILE A 4 4.22 -7.02 -10.22
N TYR A 5 3.88 -6.89 -8.93
CA TYR A 5 4.33 -7.79 -7.87
C TYR A 5 3.12 -8.41 -7.19
N TYR A 6 3.19 -9.71 -6.90
CA TYR A 6 2.13 -10.43 -6.19
C TYR A 6 2.72 -11.48 -5.25
N CYS A 7 1.93 -11.89 -4.27
CA CYS A 7 2.33 -12.90 -3.30
C CYS A 7 1.26 -14.01 -3.25
N PRO A 8 1.59 -15.25 -3.65
CA PRO A 8 0.65 -16.38 -3.62
C PRO A 8 0.57 -17.07 -2.25
N HIS A 9 1.39 -16.65 -1.28
CA HIS A 9 1.57 -17.39 -0.03
C HIS A 9 0.50 -17.07 1.02
N HIS A 10 0.26 -18.02 1.92
CA HIS A 10 -0.50 -17.84 3.15
C HIS A 10 0.13 -18.66 4.28
N PRO A 11 0.25 -18.13 5.51
CA PRO A 11 0.92 -18.85 6.60
C PRO A 11 0.21 -20.17 7.00
N THR A 12 -1.12 -20.23 6.84
CA THR A 12 -1.95 -21.33 7.36
C THR A 12 -2.96 -21.91 6.35
N GLU A 13 -3.18 -21.27 5.21
CA GLU A 13 -4.25 -21.64 4.26
C GLU A 13 -3.66 -21.97 2.89
N GLY A 14 -4.45 -22.65 2.04
CA GLY A 14 -4.01 -23.09 0.72
C GLY A 14 -3.17 -24.37 0.75
N ASN A 15 -2.64 -24.72 -0.43
CA ASN A 15 -1.88 -25.95 -0.65
C ASN A 15 -0.38 -25.66 -0.69
N GLU A 16 0.43 -26.66 -0.38
CA GLU A 16 1.87 -26.61 -0.63
C GLU A 16 2.13 -26.47 -2.15
N PRO A 17 3.17 -25.71 -2.57
CA PRO A 17 4.19 -25.06 -1.75
C PRO A 17 3.80 -23.66 -1.22
N TYR A 18 2.56 -23.21 -1.41
CA TYR A 18 2.15 -21.84 -1.11
C TYR A 18 1.72 -21.60 0.34
N ARG A 19 1.39 -22.66 1.08
CA ARG A 19 1.09 -22.60 2.51
C ARG A 19 2.36 -22.45 3.34
N ILE A 20 2.94 -21.24 3.34
CA ILE A 20 4.15 -20.88 4.06
C ILE A 20 4.04 -19.46 4.63
N ALA A 21 4.77 -19.19 5.71
CA ALA A 21 5.02 -17.82 6.15
C ALA A 21 6.02 -17.14 5.19
N CYS A 22 5.79 -15.87 4.88
CA CYS A 22 6.66 -15.11 3.98
C CYS A 22 6.62 -13.61 4.29
N GLU A 23 7.63 -12.89 3.79
CA GLU A 23 7.68 -11.42 3.88
C GLU A 23 6.95 -10.70 2.75
N CYS A 24 6.55 -11.40 1.67
CA CYS A 24 5.85 -10.77 0.55
C CYS A 24 4.38 -10.47 0.85
N ARG A 25 3.71 -11.28 1.68
CA ARG A 25 2.28 -11.14 1.92
C ARG A 25 2.07 -9.97 2.86
N LYS A 26 1.25 -8.99 2.45
CA LYS A 26 0.80 -7.90 3.33
C LYS A 26 0.24 -8.47 4.65
N PRO A 27 0.63 -7.95 5.82
CA PRO A 27 1.32 -6.67 6.05
C PRO A 27 2.85 -6.70 5.87
N GLY A 28 3.46 -7.82 5.44
CA GLY A 28 4.86 -7.91 5.06
C GLY A 28 5.27 -6.87 4.01
N ALA A 29 6.52 -6.42 4.09
CA ALA A 29 7.06 -5.33 3.27
C ALA A 29 7.78 -5.81 1.99
N GLY A 30 7.95 -7.13 1.82
CA GLY A 30 8.83 -7.70 0.82
C GLY A 30 8.50 -7.29 -0.62
N MET A 31 7.20 -7.19 -0.97
CA MET A 31 6.81 -6.73 -2.32
C MET A 31 7.19 -5.26 -2.56
N ALA A 32 6.96 -4.38 -1.59
CA ALA A 32 7.28 -2.96 -1.73
C ALA A 32 8.80 -2.70 -1.74
N LEU A 33 9.56 -3.40 -0.90
CA LEU A 33 11.03 -3.32 -0.90
C LEU A 33 11.63 -3.84 -2.20
N ARG A 34 11.08 -4.94 -2.74
CA ARG A 34 11.48 -5.47 -4.05
C ARG A 34 11.20 -4.46 -5.16
N ALA A 35 10.01 -3.86 -5.17
CA ALA A 35 9.66 -2.82 -6.14
C ALA A 35 10.59 -1.61 -6.06
N ALA A 36 10.94 -1.17 -4.85
CA ALA A 36 11.86 -0.06 -4.67
C ALA A 36 13.27 -0.35 -5.15
N ALA A 37 13.78 -1.57 -4.93
CA ALA A 37 15.09 -1.98 -5.41
C ALA A 37 15.14 -2.14 -6.95
N GLU A 38 14.12 -2.77 -7.55
CA GLU A 38 14.10 -3.05 -8.99
C GLU A 38 13.79 -1.80 -9.84
N LEU A 39 13.04 -0.83 -9.30
CA LEU A 39 12.63 0.40 -10.00
C LEU A 39 13.31 1.67 -9.49
N ASP A 40 14.28 1.56 -8.58
CA ASP A 40 15.00 2.68 -7.95
C ASP A 40 14.04 3.73 -7.33
N LEU A 41 13.09 3.28 -6.51
CA LEU A 41 12.07 4.15 -5.91
C LEU A 41 12.54 4.73 -4.57
N ASP A 42 12.35 6.04 -4.40
CA ASP A 42 12.42 6.72 -3.10
C ASP A 42 11.11 6.46 -2.31
N ILE A 43 11.13 5.43 -1.44
CA ILE A 43 9.95 5.03 -0.67
C ILE A 43 9.40 6.18 0.22
N PRO A 44 10.22 6.92 0.99
CA PRO A 44 9.73 8.07 1.77
C PRO A 44 8.96 9.12 0.95
N ARG A 45 9.24 9.24 -0.35
CA ARG A 45 8.52 10.14 -1.26
C ARG A 45 7.38 9.48 -2.02
N SER A 46 7.18 8.19 -1.83
CA SER A 46 6.17 7.36 -2.50
C SER A 46 4.88 7.24 -1.68
N TYR A 47 3.81 6.82 -2.36
CA TYR A 47 2.51 6.55 -1.75
C TYR A 47 2.14 5.08 -1.93
N ILE A 48 1.51 4.50 -0.91
CA ILE A 48 0.86 3.19 -1.02
C ILE A 48 -0.64 3.40 -0.90
N VAL A 49 -1.38 3.02 -1.95
CA VAL A 49 -2.84 3.13 -2.02
C VAL A 49 -3.43 1.74 -1.91
N GLY A 50 -4.35 1.52 -0.97
CA GLY A 50 -5.04 0.24 -0.78
C GLY A 50 -6.35 0.41 -0.05
N ASP A 51 -7.14 -0.65 0.07
CA ASP A 51 -8.46 -0.68 0.69
C ASP A 51 -8.47 -1.39 2.06
N GLN A 52 -7.37 -2.06 2.41
CA GLN A 52 -7.26 -2.84 3.64
C GLN A 52 -6.27 -2.24 4.64
N ALA A 53 -6.48 -2.53 5.93
CA ALA A 53 -5.54 -2.15 6.99
C ALA A 53 -4.15 -2.79 6.79
N THR A 54 -4.08 -3.96 6.13
CA THR A 54 -2.81 -4.65 5.82
C THR A 54 -1.95 -3.86 4.81
N ASP A 55 -2.56 -3.13 3.88
CA ASP A 55 -1.85 -2.18 3.01
C ASP A 55 -1.24 -1.03 3.79
N MET A 56 -1.99 -0.47 4.73
CA MET A 56 -1.52 0.65 5.56
C MET A 56 -0.41 0.21 6.53
N ALA A 57 -0.48 -1.01 7.04
CA ALA A 57 0.58 -1.60 7.82
C ALA A 57 1.86 -1.81 6.98
N MET A 58 1.74 -2.28 5.73
CA MET A 58 2.87 -2.37 4.81
C MET A 58 3.46 -0.98 4.53
N ALA A 59 2.61 0.02 4.25
CA ALA A 59 3.03 1.40 4.02
C ALA A 59 3.84 1.96 5.19
N SER A 60 3.35 1.77 6.41
CA SER A 60 4.04 2.18 7.64
C SER A 60 5.39 1.48 7.81
N ARG A 61 5.47 0.17 7.52
CA ARG A 61 6.72 -0.60 7.65
C ARG A 61 7.81 -0.14 6.70
N VAL A 62 7.45 0.30 5.49
CA VAL A 62 8.41 0.79 4.51
C VAL A 62 8.65 2.30 4.59
N GLY A 63 7.90 3.02 5.42
CA GLY A 63 8.01 4.47 5.56
C GLY A 63 7.36 5.27 4.43
N ALA A 64 6.44 4.67 3.67
CA ALA A 64 5.68 5.37 2.63
C ALA A 64 4.46 6.08 3.20
N GLN A 65 3.95 7.08 2.46
CA GLN A 65 2.67 7.70 2.80
C GLN A 65 1.51 6.74 2.45
N GLY A 66 0.81 6.25 3.48
CA GLY A 66 -0.40 5.42 3.31
C GLY A 66 -1.63 6.24 2.90
N ILE A 67 -2.37 5.71 1.92
CA ILE A 67 -3.67 6.19 1.46
C ILE A 67 -4.66 5.01 1.47
N LEU A 68 -5.76 5.17 2.21
CA LEU A 68 -6.80 4.15 2.35
C LEU A 68 -8.03 4.52 1.50
N LEU A 69 -8.54 3.57 0.73
CA LEU A 69 -9.78 3.73 -0.04
C LEU A 69 -10.97 3.23 0.78
N SER A 70 -12.00 4.05 0.95
CA SER A 70 -13.23 3.68 1.66
C SER A 70 -14.30 3.04 0.75
N GLY A 71 -14.07 3.05 -0.56
CA GLY A 71 -15.03 2.58 -1.55
C GLY A 71 -16.29 3.42 -1.58
N SER A 72 -17.45 2.80 -1.77
CA SER A 72 -18.74 3.49 -1.78
C SER A 72 -19.19 3.95 -0.39
N THR A 73 -18.56 3.44 0.67
CA THR A 73 -18.85 3.86 2.05
C THR A 73 -18.12 5.17 2.31
N GLN A 74 -18.86 6.23 2.64
CA GLN A 74 -18.27 7.52 3.02
C GLN A 74 -17.70 7.52 4.44
N SER A 75 -17.68 6.35 5.10
CA SER A 75 -17.18 6.15 6.45
C SER A 75 -15.73 5.71 6.44
N ARG A 76 -14.96 6.15 7.44
CA ARG A 76 -13.62 5.62 7.71
C ARG A 76 -13.71 4.11 7.94
N PRO A 77 -12.96 3.28 7.19
CA PRO A 77 -12.95 1.84 7.42
C PRO A 77 -12.54 1.52 8.86
N GLU A 78 -13.22 0.55 9.46
CA GLU A 78 -12.91 0.08 10.80
C GLU A 78 -11.47 -0.46 10.86
N GLY A 79 -10.71 -0.07 11.88
CA GLY A 79 -9.29 -0.43 11.99
C GLY A 79 -8.33 0.41 11.12
N ALA A 80 -8.81 1.43 10.41
CA ALA A 80 -7.94 2.37 9.67
C ALA A 80 -6.92 3.05 10.62
N PRO A 81 -5.61 2.90 10.40
CA PRO A 81 -4.59 3.49 11.27
C PRO A 81 -4.74 5.02 11.41
N ALA A 82 -4.31 5.59 12.54
CA ALA A 82 -4.33 7.04 12.72
C ALA A 82 -3.41 7.74 11.69
N GLY A 83 -3.85 8.90 11.19
CA GLY A 83 -3.06 9.73 10.28
C GLY A 83 -3.04 9.33 8.80
N VAL A 84 -3.65 8.19 8.43
CA VAL A 84 -3.79 7.81 7.00
C VAL A 84 -4.76 8.75 6.30
N LYS A 85 -4.47 9.07 5.03
CA LYS A 85 -5.40 9.81 4.17
C LYS A 85 -6.46 8.84 3.68
N ILE A 86 -7.72 9.27 3.66
CA ILE A 86 -8.84 8.43 3.23
C ILE A 86 -9.54 9.11 2.06
N PHE A 87 -9.79 8.36 1.00
CA PHE A 87 -10.54 8.81 -0.17
C PHE A 87 -11.57 7.77 -0.57
N LYS A 88 -12.61 8.20 -1.30
CA LYS A 88 -13.66 7.31 -1.78
C LYS A 88 -13.11 6.26 -2.74
N ASP A 89 -12.31 6.69 -3.70
CA ASP A 89 -11.81 5.85 -4.78
C ASP A 89 -10.41 6.28 -5.24
N LEU A 90 -9.85 5.51 -6.17
CA LEU A 90 -8.53 5.75 -6.73
C LEU A 90 -8.45 7.09 -7.48
N TRP A 91 -9.55 7.55 -8.07
CA TRP A 91 -9.58 8.80 -8.83
C TRP A 91 -9.41 10.00 -7.89
N GLU A 92 -10.16 10.06 -6.80
CA GLU A 92 -10.03 11.11 -5.79
C GLU A 92 -8.63 11.09 -5.15
N ALA A 93 -8.11 9.90 -4.82
CA ALA A 93 -6.75 9.74 -4.31
C ALA A 93 -5.69 10.27 -5.29
N ALA A 94 -5.80 9.94 -6.58
CA ALA A 94 -4.88 10.39 -7.61
C ALA A 94 -4.88 11.91 -7.77
N GLN A 95 -6.07 12.54 -7.78
CA GLN A 95 -6.20 14.00 -7.82
C GLN A 95 -5.50 14.67 -6.64
N TRP A 96 -5.59 14.08 -5.45
CA TRP A 96 -4.90 14.58 -4.28
C TRP A 96 -3.37 14.41 -4.39
N VAL A 97 -2.88 13.25 -4.81
CA VAL A 97 -1.45 12.97 -4.97
C VAL A 97 -0.79 13.98 -5.92
N VAL A 98 -1.43 14.30 -7.05
CA VAL A 98 -0.91 15.29 -8.00
C VAL A 98 -0.77 16.68 -7.34
N ARG A 99 -1.74 17.08 -6.52
CA ARG A 99 -1.69 18.35 -5.78
C ARG A 99 -0.63 18.35 -4.66
N ASP A 100 -0.45 17.23 -3.97
CA ASP A 100 0.54 17.10 -2.89
C ASP A 100 1.97 17.18 -3.43
N GLN A 101 2.28 16.47 -4.52
CA GLN A 101 3.58 16.52 -5.17
C GLN A 101 3.91 17.91 -5.74
N GLY A 102 2.91 18.62 -6.28
CA GLY A 102 3.06 20.00 -6.72
C GLY A 102 3.41 21.00 -5.60
N LYS A 103 3.14 20.66 -4.33
CA LYS A 103 3.59 21.45 -3.17
C LYS A 103 5.01 21.09 -2.73
N LYS A 104 5.39 19.82 -2.83
CA LYS A 104 6.72 19.32 -2.42
C LYS A 104 7.86 19.73 -3.37
N LEU A 105 7.51 20.14 -4.59
CA LEU A 105 8.46 20.60 -5.62
C LEU A 105 8.64 22.13 -5.64
N LYS A 106 7.96 22.87 -4.77
CA LYS A 106 8.16 24.31 -4.54
C LYS A 106 9.00 24.52 -3.30
#